data_AF-A0A510TU91-F1
#
_entry.id   AF-A0A510TU91-F1
#
_cell.length_a   1.000
_cell.length_b   1.000
_cell.length_c   1.000
_cell.angle_alpha   90.00
_cell.angle_beta   90.00
_cell.angle_gamma   90.00
#
_symmetry.space_group_name_H-M   'P 1'
#
loop_
_entity.id
_entity.type
_entity.pdbx_description
1 polymer ?
#
loop_
_entity_poly.entity_id
_entity_poly.type
_entity_poly.pdbx_seq_one_letter_code
_entity_poly.pdbx_strand_id
1 'polypeptide(L)'
;MYSLTPGYRIPALQRGLSPAETLLTKINAGAGSAILASAMLTPPPMWTFGAVGAAAALLNLAPGPRSIGRWATVGYRHLRERTTPAAMSTRAGATATWALYPEHGTMQDAARRAAFHDAFSRALTFTAGQARTAGIQVHVTHHATVGDHTAHTQTISVHVPKGLAGQPARVLDTLAGEFAALGTLTPLTPDPVPDVTERGPGWVALDDGRYAATARITAWPEETGGDLMPRLLLGQEADHSLAVLYRPLPAAQSRRSAKWQAAASGAFTTDKVKAATHEIASNTAHGALVQGDTLVDLDAYLTVCSDSPEAVTDARWQASLTADRHRIHLDWLPGQQHRAHVMTTPHAASTQKGAIL
;
A
#
# COMPACT_ATOMS: atom_id res chain seq x y z
N MET A 1 -0.12 -13.80 4.47
CA MET A 1 0.68 -12.60 4.15
C MET A 1 -0.18 -11.45 3.64
N TYR A 2 -0.91 -11.65 2.54
CA TYR A 2 -1.73 -10.64 1.86
C TYR A 2 -3.06 -10.38 2.53
N SER A 3 -3.11 -10.32 3.85
CA SER A 3 -4.17 -9.66 4.59
C SER A 3 -3.64 -9.46 5.99
N LEU A 4 -3.53 -8.19 6.36
CA LEU A 4 -3.34 -7.83 7.75
C LEU A 4 -4.72 -7.59 8.34
N THR A 5 -4.95 -8.12 9.54
CA THR A 5 -6.14 -7.85 10.33
C THR A 5 -6.36 -6.32 10.36
N PRO A 6 -7.61 -5.83 10.23
CA PRO A 6 -7.90 -4.39 10.13
C PRO A 6 -7.19 -3.51 11.17
N GLY A 7 -6.97 -4.03 12.39
CA GLY A 7 -6.26 -3.36 13.48
C GLY A 7 -4.80 -2.98 13.21
N TYR A 8 -4.14 -3.63 12.25
CA TYR A 8 -2.77 -3.29 11.84
C TYR A 8 -2.74 -2.28 10.70
N ARG A 9 -3.87 -1.86 10.13
CA ARG A 9 -3.89 -1.05 8.91
C ARG A 9 -4.09 0.42 9.23
N ILE A 10 -3.36 1.29 8.54
CA ILE A 10 -3.76 2.70 8.45
C ILE A 10 -4.97 2.79 7.51
N PRO A 11 -6.09 3.45 7.88
CA PRO A 11 -7.24 3.58 7.00
C PRO A 11 -6.96 4.36 5.71
N ALA A 12 -7.79 4.12 4.70
CA ALA A 12 -7.66 4.66 3.33
C ALA A 12 -7.52 6.19 3.26
N LEU A 13 -8.09 6.94 4.21
CA LEU A 13 -8.01 8.41 4.28
C LEU A 13 -6.57 8.95 4.43
N GLN A 14 -5.61 8.14 4.89
CA GLN A 14 -4.19 8.52 5.00
C GLN A 14 -3.28 7.78 3.99
N ARG A 15 -3.84 6.87 3.17
CA ARG A 15 -3.09 6.12 2.15
C ARG A 15 -2.85 7.03 0.95
N GLY A 16 -1.61 7.10 0.49
CA GLY A 16 -1.24 7.88 -0.70
C GLY A 16 -0.99 9.38 -0.49
N LEU A 17 -1.18 9.94 0.71
CA LEU A 17 -0.77 11.33 0.97
C LEU A 17 0.76 11.42 1.01
N SER A 18 1.35 12.18 0.08
CA SER A 18 2.73 12.63 0.12
C SER A 18 3.00 13.42 1.42
N PRO A 19 4.27 13.66 1.80
CA PRO A 19 4.60 14.42 3.00
C PRO A 19 3.94 15.82 3.03
N ALA A 20 3.85 16.48 1.87
CA ALA A 20 3.15 17.75 1.72
C ALA A 20 1.64 17.61 1.98
N GLU A 21 1.02 16.57 1.41
CA GLU A 21 -0.40 16.32 1.60
C GLU A 21 -0.72 15.93 3.05
N THR A 22 0.16 15.16 3.70
CA THR A 22 0.05 14.82 5.13
C THR A 22 0.16 16.06 6.01
N LEU A 23 1.08 16.97 5.70
CA LEU A 23 1.23 18.24 6.44
C LEU A 23 -0.03 19.10 6.29
N LEU A 24 -0.56 19.23 5.06
CA LEU A 24 -1.76 19.99 4.78
C LEU A 24 -3.01 19.38 5.42
N THR A 25 -3.17 18.05 5.43
CA THR A 25 -4.25 17.36 6.16
C THR A 25 -4.17 17.61 7.67
N LYS A 26 -2.96 17.62 8.26
CA LYS A 26 -2.76 17.93 9.68
C LYS A 26 -3.10 19.38 10.01
N ILE A 27 -2.68 20.32 9.16
CA ILE A 27 -3.01 21.74 9.29
C ILE A 27 -4.53 21.94 9.21
N ASN A 28 -5.20 21.26 8.28
CA ASN A 28 -6.66 21.34 8.12
C ASN A 28 -7.43 20.72 9.28
N ALA A 29 -6.99 19.58 9.81
CA ALA A 29 -7.63 18.98 10.97
C ALA A 29 -7.43 19.86 12.23
N GLY A 30 -6.26 20.49 12.36
CA GLY A 30 -6.02 21.54 13.37
C GLY A 30 -6.95 22.75 13.20
N ALA A 31 -7.04 23.31 12.01
CA ALA A 31 -7.90 24.45 11.70
C ALA A 31 -9.40 24.13 11.86
N GLY A 32 -9.85 22.96 11.39
CA GLY A 32 -11.23 22.48 11.52
C GLY A 32 -11.62 22.25 12.98
N SER A 33 -10.71 21.71 13.80
CA SER A 33 -10.94 21.58 15.25
C SER A 33 -11.01 22.94 15.97
N ALA A 34 -10.23 23.93 15.53
CA ALA A 34 -10.30 25.30 16.04
C ALA A 34 -11.60 26.02 15.63
N ILE A 35 -12.15 25.73 14.44
CA ILE A 35 -13.43 26.26 13.96
C ILE A 35 -14.61 25.65 14.72
N LEU A 36 -14.57 24.34 14.99
CA LEU A 36 -15.59 23.69 15.83
C LEU A 36 -15.54 24.22 17.27
N ALA A 37 -14.34 24.44 17.83
CA ALA A 37 -14.18 25.05 19.13
C ALA A 37 -14.66 26.52 19.17
N SER A 38 -14.49 27.28 18.09
CA SER A 38 -14.96 28.68 18.02
C SER A 38 -16.46 28.79 17.74
N ALA A 39 -17.07 27.82 17.07
CA ALA A 39 -18.53 27.72 16.89
C ALA A 39 -19.27 27.38 18.20
N MET A 40 -18.58 26.83 19.20
CA MET A 40 -19.12 26.62 20.55
C MET A 40 -19.07 27.88 21.43
N LEU A 41 -18.48 28.98 20.97
CA LEU A 41 -18.50 30.27 21.66
C LEU A 41 -19.66 31.12 21.11
N THR A 42 -20.66 31.40 21.96
CA THR A 42 -21.80 32.27 21.60
C THR A 42 -21.72 33.63 22.31
N PRO A 43 -21.86 34.75 21.58
CA PRO A 43 -21.97 34.85 20.12
C PRO A 43 -20.61 34.67 19.42
N PRO A 44 -20.56 34.06 18.23
CA PRO A 44 -19.31 33.88 17.50
C PRO A 44 -18.78 35.24 17.03
N PRO A 45 -17.53 35.61 17.38
CA PRO A 45 -16.96 36.89 17.01
C PRO A 45 -16.74 36.98 15.48
N MET A 46 -16.99 38.14 14.87
CA MET A 46 -17.00 38.37 13.41
C MET A 46 -15.82 37.78 12.60
N TRP A 47 -14.64 37.65 13.22
CA TRP A 47 -13.47 37.03 12.58
C TRP A 47 -13.67 35.54 12.27
N THR A 48 -14.62 34.86 12.93
CA THR A 48 -14.96 33.46 12.64
C THR A 48 -15.51 33.26 11.24
N PHE A 49 -16.26 34.20 10.66
CA PHE A 49 -16.70 34.12 9.26
C PHE A 49 -15.51 34.20 8.28
N GLY A 50 -14.53 35.06 8.58
CA GLY A 50 -13.27 35.13 7.82
C GLY A 50 -12.43 33.86 7.95
N ALA A 51 -12.37 33.28 9.16
CA ALA A 51 -11.68 32.02 9.42
C ALA A 51 -12.36 30.83 8.71
N VAL A 52 -13.69 30.79 8.67
CA VAL A 52 -14.47 29.78 7.93
C VAL A 52 -14.26 29.93 6.42
N GLY A 53 -14.25 31.16 5.89
CA GLY A 53 -13.94 31.43 4.49
C GLY A 53 -12.52 31.04 4.10
N ALA A 54 -11.52 31.38 4.93
CA ALA A 54 -10.13 30.98 4.74
C ALA A 54 -9.94 29.46 4.85
N ALA A 55 -10.64 28.80 5.77
CA ALA A 55 -10.62 27.35 5.89
C ALA A 55 -11.34 26.66 4.73
N ALA A 56 -12.43 27.21 4.19
CA ALA A 56 -13.09 26.69 3.00
C ALA A 56 -12.22 26.86 1.74
N ALA A 57 -11.52 27.99 1.61
CA ALA A 57 -10.52 28.20 0.56
C ALA A 57 -9.34 27.22 0.69
N LEU A 58 -8.82 27.05 1.91
CA LEU A 58 -7.79 26.05 2.22
C LEU A 58 -8.30 24.64 1.95
N LEU A 59 -9.54 24.28 2.26
CA LEU A 59 -10.12 22.95 1.97
C LEU A 59 -10.28 22.69 0.46
N ASN A 60 -10.57 23.72 -0.34
CA ASN A 60 -10.63 23.62 -1.80
C ASN A 60 -9.25 23.62 -2.48
N LEU A 61 -8.24 24.21 -1.83
CA LEU A 61 -6.83 24.17 -2.26
C LEU A 61 -6.06 22.95 -1.72
N ALA A 62 -6.47 22.41 -0.58
CA ALA A 62 -5.82 21.30 0.12
C ALA A 62 -6.22 19.95 -0.46
N PRO A 63 -5.42 18.89 -0.31
CA PRO A 63 -5.59 17.62 -1.01
C PRO A 63 -6.74 16.80 -0.41
N GLY A 64 -7.97 17.12 -0.81
CA GLY A 64 -9.13 16.23 -0.72
C GLY A 64 -9.35 15.52 -2.06
N PRO A 65 -10.19 14.46 -2.11
CA PRO A 65 -10.53 13.77 -3.36
C PRO A 65 -11.18 14.67 -4.43
N ARG A 66 -11.55 15.92 -4.08
CA ARG A 66 -12.19 16.90 -4.96
C ARG A 66 -11.42 18.22 -5.12
N SER A 67 -10.17 18.32 -4.65
CA SER A 67 -9.47 19.60 -4.63
C SER A 67 -8.70 19.92 -5.90
N ILE A 68 -8.72 21.19 -6.28
CA ILE A 68 -8.05 21.69 -7.50
C ILE A 68 -6.53 21.49 -7.39
N GLY A 69 -5.97 21.65 -6.18
CA GLY A 69 -4.54 21.40 -5.93
C GLY A 69 -4.13 19.95 -6.21
N ARG A 70 -4.94 18.96 -5.78
CA ARG A 70 -4.67 17.55 -6.07
C ARG A 70 -4.77 17.28 -7.57
N TRP A 71 -5.81 17.77 -8.24
CA TRP A 71 -5.97 17.61 -9.69
C TRP A 71 -4.83 18.25 -10.50
N ALA A 72 -4.36 19.43 -10.10
CA ALA A 72 -3.21 20.08 -10.73
C ALA A 72 -1.90 19.29 -10.50
N THR A 73 -1.71 18.75 -9.29
CA THR A 73 -0.51 17.95 -8.96
C THR A 73 -0.53 16.59 -9.68
N VAL A 74 -1.70 15.94 -9.72
CA VAL A 74 -1.93 14.69 -10.47
C VAL A 74 -1.78 14.93 -11.97
N GLY A 75 -2.34 16.01 -12.52
CA GLY A 75 -2.21 16.37 -13.93
C GLY A 75 -0.77 16.67 -14.34
N TYR A 76 -0.05 17.46 -13.54
CA TYR A 76 1.38 17.72 -13.77
C TYR A 76 2.22 16.44 -13.75
N ARG A 77 1.98 15.56 -12.77
CA ARG A 77 2.73 14.31 -12.66
C ARG A 77 2.34 13.30 -13.74
N HIS A 78 1.07 13.23 -14.14
CA HIS A 78 0.63 12.43 -15.30
C HIS A 78 1.32 12.87 -16.60
N LEU A 79 1.60 14.17 -16.75
CA LEU A 79 2.34 14.71 -17.90
C LEU A 79 3.85 14.45 -17.80
N ARG A 80 4.46 14.62 -16.61
CA ARG A 80 5.91 14.52 -16.40
C ARG A 80 6.41 13.08 -16.22
N GLU A 81 5.60 12.20 -15.66
CA GLU A 81 6.03 10.90 -15.11
C GLU A 81 5.47 9.71 -15.92
N ARG A 82 5.39 9.87 -17.26
CA ARG A 82 4.90 8.83 -18.18
C ARG A 82 5.81 7.60 -18.22
N THR A 83 7.11 7.74 -18.03
CA THR A 83 8.09 6.64 -17.91
C THR A 83 8.49 6.43 -16.46
N THR A 84 8.86 5.20 -16.07
CA THR A 84 9.48 4.93 -14.77
C THR A 84 10.83 5.64 -14.75
N PRO A 85 11.03 6.70 -13.95
CA PRO A 85 12.36 7.29 -13.84
C PRO A 85 13.27 6.27 -13.17
N ALA A 86 14.53 6.11 -13.60
CA ALA A 86 15.50 5.28 -12.90
C ALA A 86 15.59 5.62 -11.40
N ALA A 87 15.29 6.87 -11.03
CA ALA A 87 15.19 7.35 -9.65
C ALA A 87 14.08 6.67 -8.80
N MET A 88 13.13 5.95 -9.41
CA MET A 88 12.02 5.31 -8.69
C MET A 88 12.45 4.04 -7.97
N SER A 89 13.41 3.29 -8.52
CA SER A 89 13.95 2.05 -7.94
C SER A 89 15.36 2.22 -7.36
N THR A 90 16.09 3.28 -7.71
CA THR A 90 17.49 3.53 -7.27
C THR A 90 17.62 4.43 -6.03
N ARG A 91 16.65 4.37 -5.11
CA ARG A 91 16.71 5.19 -3.90
C ARG A 91 17.92 4.83 -3.03
N ALA A 92 18.63 5.86 -2.56
CA ALA A 92 19.74 5.69 -1.63
C ALA A 92 19.28 4.98 -0.34
N GLY A 93 19.91 3.86 -0.04
CA GLY A 93 19.62 3.00 1.11
C GLY A 93 20.27 1.63 0.93
N ALA A 94 19.87 0.69 1.78
CA ALA A 94 20.23 -0.72 1.62
C ALA A 94 18.96 -1.52 1.36
N THR A 95 19.01 -2.44 0.39
CA THR A 95 17.91 -3.34 0.08
C THR A 95 18.44 -4.76 0.11
N ALA A 96 17.70 -5.68 0.72
CA ALA A 96 17.92 -7.12 0.60
C ALA A 96 16.63 -7.77 0.10
N THR A 97 16.80 -8.78 -0.75
CA THR A 97 15.69 -9.53 -1.35
C THR A 97 15.94 -11.02 -1.16
N TRP A 98 14.88 -11.74 -0.80
CA TRP A 98 14.91 -13.18 -0.62
C TRP A 98 13.74 -13.82 -1.37
N ALA A 99 13.99 -14.95 -2.01
CA ALA A 99 12.93 -15.88 -2.36
C ALA A 99 12.47 -16.59 -1.07
N LEU A 100 11.15 -16.65 -0.85
CA LEU A 100 10.54 -17.36 0.26
C LEU A 100 9.92 -18.67 -0.24
N TYR A 101 10.32 -19.77 0.39
CA TYR A 101 9.67 -21.07 0.25
C TYR A 101 8.97 -21.40 1.56
N PRO A 102 7.65 -21.16 1.67
CA PRO A 102 6.88 -21.58 2.83
C PRO A 102 6.97 -23.09 3.01
N GLU A 103 6.79 -23.57 4.25
CA GLU A 103 6.74 -25.00 4.51
C GLU A 103 5.60 -25.66 3.70
N HIS A 104 5.80 -26.91 3.29
CA HIS A 104 4.81 -27.63 2.49
C HIS A 104 3.44 -27.65 3.20
N GLY A 105 2.37 -27.40 2.44
CA GLY A 105 1.01 -27.37 2.98
C GLY A 105 0.63 -26.08 3.71
N THR A 106 1.55 -25.11 3.90
CA THR A 106 1.27 -23.86 4.66
C THR A 106 0.08 -23.09 4.10
N MET A 107 -0.04 -23.03 2.77
CA MET A 107 -1.14 -22.31 2.14
C MET A 107 -2.40 -23.15 2.00
N GLN A 108 -2.32 -24.48 2.11
CA GLN A 108 -3.43 -25.41 1.97
C GLN A 108 -4.16 -25.65 3.30
N ASP A 109 -3.42 -25.69 4.41
CA ASP A 109 -3.95 -25.88 5.77
C ASP A 109 -4.32 -24.53 6.41
N ALA A 110 -5.58 -24.39 6.85
CA ALA A 110 -6.09 -23.15 7.45
C ALA A 110 -5.38 -22.77 8.77
N ALA A 111 -5.02 -23.75 9.60
CA ALA A 111 -4.34 -23.51 10.88
C ALA A 111 -2.89 -23.08 10.64
N ARG A 112 -2.18 -23.73 9.70
CA ARG A 112 -0.83 -23.32 9.30
C ARG A 112 -0.83 -21.94 8.65
N ARG A 113 -1.83 -21.66 7.81
CA ARG A 113 -2.02 -20.33 7.21
C ARG A 113 -2.21 -19.28 8.30
N ALA A 114 -3.08 -19.50 9.27
CA ALA A 114 -3.27 -18.57 10.40
C ALA A 114 -1.95 -18.33 11.17
N ALA A 115 -1.23 -19.41 11.53
CA ALA A 115 0.06 -19.30 12.21
C ALA A 115 1.12 -18.54 11.39
N PHE A 116 1.15 -18.75 10.07
CA PHE A 116 2.01 -18.02 9.14
C PHE A 116 1.68 -16.52 9.14
N HIS A 117 0.39 -16.16 9.11
CA HIS A 117 -0.05 -14.76 9.18
C HIS A 117 0.36 -14.10 10.50
N ASP A 118 0.23 -14.81 11.63
CA ASP A 118 0.66 -14.32 12.94
C ASP A 118 2.18 -14.13 13.01
N ALA A 119 2.96 -15.06 12.46
CA ALA A 119 4.41 -14.95 12.37
C ALA A 119 4.83 -13.74 11.51
N PHE A 120 4.17 -13.53 10.36
CA PHE A 120 4.43 -12.38 9.51
C PHE A 120 4.06 -11.06 10.22
N SER A 121 2.95 -11.04 10.96
CA SER A 121 2.55 -9.89 11.77
C SER A 121 3.62 -9.52 12.81
N ARG A 122 4.14 -10.52 13.54
CA ARG A 122 5.25 -10.31 14.49
C ARG A 122 6.51 -9.76 13.81
N ALA A 123 6.87 -10.26 12.64
CA ALA A 123 8.01 -9.76 11.87
C ALA A 123 7.82 -8.29 11.45
N LEU A 124 6.60 -7.86 11.09
CA LEU A 124 6.30 -6.45 10.79
C LEU A 124 6.37 -5.57 12.05
N THR A 125 5.89 -6.04 13.20
CA THR A 125 6.04 -5.35 14.49
C THR A 125 7.51 -5.21 14.87
N PHE A 126 8.30 -6.26 14.69
CA PHE A 126 9.75 -6.21 14.89
C PHE A 126 10.43 -5.21 13.95
N THR A 127 10.02 -5.20 12.67
CA THR A 127 10.50 -4.24 11.66
C THR A 127 10.23 -2.79 12.08
N ALA A 128 9.02 -2.50 12.57
CA ALA A 128 8.68 -1.19 13.11
C ALA A 128 9.58 -0.77 14.29
N GLY A 129 10.08 -1.73 15.07
CA GLY A 129 10.99 -1.52 16.20
C GLY A 129 12.43 -1.19 15.80
N GLN A 130 12.85 -1.42 14.55
CA GLN A 130 14.24 -1.24 14.12
C GLN A 130 14.65 0.22 13.92
N ALA A 131 13.70 1.15 13.86
CA ALA A 131 13.97 2.57 13.65
C ALA A 131 13.09 3.47 14.52
N ARG A 132 13.60 4.65 14.90
CA ARG A 132 12.85 5.66 15.68
C ARG A 132 11.80 6.39 14.85
N THR A 133 11.94 6.39 13.53
CA THR A 133 11.05 7.04 12.57
C THR A 133 10.60 6.05 11.51
N ALA A 134 9.40 6.21 10.95
CA ALA A 134 8.95 5.34 9.86
C ALA A 134 9.82 5.51 8.61
N GLY A 135 9.94 4.43 7.84
CA GLY A 135 10.66 4.47 6.57
C GLY A 135 11.15 3.13 6.07
N ILE A 136 11.26 2.10 6.93
CA ILE A 136 11.54 0.74 6.46
C ILE A 136 10.34 0.25 5.66
N GLN A 137 10.61 -0.31 4.49
CA GLN A 137 9.60 -0.84 3.60
C GLN A 137 9.83 -2.34 3.43
N VAL A 138 8.77 -3.12 3.63
CA VAL A 138 8.76 -4.57 3.40
C VAL A 138 7.81 -4.80 2.23
N HIS A 139 8.38 -5.16 1.09
CA HIS A 139 7.62 -5.49 -0.10
C HIS A 139 7.55 -7.00 -0.22
N VAL A 140 6.37 -7.51 -0.52
CA VAL A 140 6.23 -8.93 -0.80
C VAL A 140 5.49 -9.14 -2.10
N THR A 141 6.14 -9.86 -3.01
CA THR A 141 5.61 -10.21 -4.33
C THR A 141 5.30 -11.69 -4.41
N HIS A 142 4.31 -12.01 -5.21
CA HIS A 142 4.01 -13.35 -5.67
C HIS A 142 3.78 -13.29 -7.17
N HIS A 143 4.57 -14.04 -7.91
CA HIS A 143 4.46 -14.20 -9.35
C HIS A 143 3.98 -15.63 -9.64
N ALA A 144 2.95 -15.76 -10.47
CA ALA A 144 2.47 -17.02 -11.01
C ALA A 144 2.71 -17.02 -12.52
N THR A 145 3.43 -18.04 -12.99
CA THR A 145 3.62 -18.32 -14.42
C THR A 145 2.81 -19.55 -14.78
N VAL A 146 1.91 -19.43 -15.75
CA VAL A 146 0.98 -20.49 -16.17
C VAL A 146 1.54 -21.22 -17.39
N GLY A 147 1.69 -22.54 -17.28
CA GLY A 147 2.07 -23.45 -18.36
C GLY A 147 1.46 -24.84 -18.11
N ASP A 148 2.16 -25.92 -18.46
CA ASP A 148 1.74 -27.30 -18.12
C ASP A 148 1.49 -27.48 -16.61
N HIS A 149 2.25 -26.74 -15.80
CA HIS A 149 2.04 -26.55 -14.38
C HIS A 149 2.15 -25.06 -14.05
N THR A 150 1.42 -24.58 -13.04
CA THR A 150 1.58 -23.21 -12.54
C THR A 150 2.79 -23.14 -11.62
N ALA A 151 3.81 -22.37 -12.02
CA ALA A 151 4.96 -22.08 -11.19
C ALA A 151 4.68 -20.86 -10.30
N HIS A 152 4.99 -20.96 -9.01
CA HIS A 152 4.77 -19.90 -8.04
C HIS A 152 6.09 -19.43 -7.44
N THR A 153 6.37 -18.13 -7.55
CA THR A 153 7.55 -17.50 -6.95
C THR A 153 7.12 -16.43 -5.98
N GLN A 154 7.53 -16.54 -4.72
CA GLN A 154 7.25 -15.56 -3.68
C GLN A 154 8.56 -14.90 -3.24
N THR A 155 8.61 -13.58 -3.17
CA THR A 155 9.82 -12.86 -2.72
C THR A 155 9.51 -11.82 -1.67
N ILE A 156 10.37 -11.70 -0.67
CA ILE A 156 10.36 -10.63 0.34
C ILE A 156 11.54 -9.70 0.04
N SER A 157 11.26 -8.43 -0.20
CA SER A 157 12.26 -7.37 -0.37
C SER A 157 12.13 -6.34 0.74
N VAL A 158 13.21 -6.08 1.46
CA VAL A 158 13.24 -5.10 2.54
C VAL A 158 14.18 -3.97 2.17
N HIS A 159 13.68 -2.74 2.21
CA HIS A 159 14.46 -1.53 1.98
C HIS A 159 14.57 -0.70 3.26
N VAL A 160 15.81 -0.37 3.62
CA VAL A 160 16.17 0.56 4.69
C VAL A 160 16.73 1.84 4.05
N PRO A 161 15.96 2.95 4.04
CA PRO A 161 16.43 4.22 3.49
C PRO A 161 17.71 4.73 4.13
N LYS A 162 18.56 5.39 3.33
CA LYS A 162 19.78 6.04 3.83
C LYS A 162 19.46 7.04 4.93
N GLY A 163 20.22 6.99 6.02
CA GLY A 163 20.08 7.88 7.18
C GLY A 163 18.96 7.50 8.15
N LEU A 164 18.16 6.46 7.87
CA LEU A 164 17.13 5.99 8.79
C LEU A 164 17.72 5.22 10.00
N ALA A 165 18.76 4.45 9.75
CA ALA A 165 19.49 3.68 10.76
C ALA A 165 21.00 3.87 10.56
N GLY A 166 21.75 3.92 11.67
CA GLY A 166 23.21 4.05 11.62
C GLY A 166 23.92 2.81 11.06
N GLN A 167 23.27 1.64 11.08
CA GLN A 167 23.80 0.37 10.59
C GLN A 167 22.73 -0.37 9.78
N PRO A 168 22.45 0.04 8.53
CA PRO A 168 21.37 -0.55 7.73
C PRO A 168 21.61 -2.03 7.40
N ALA A 169 22.87 -2.47 7.22
CA ALA A 169 23.20 -3.88 7.00
C ALA A 169 22.78 -4.76 8.19
N ARG A 170 23.11 -4.34 9.42
CA ARG A 170 22.68 -5.03 10.65
C ARG A 170 21.16 -5.15 10.74
N VAL A 171 20.42 -4.10 10.38
CA VAL A 171 18.95 -4.14 10.35
C VAL A 171 18.47 -5.20 9.38
N LEU A 172 19.01 -5.24 8.15
CA LEU A 172 18.63 -6.25 7.14
C LEU A 172 18.97 -7.67 7.60
N ASP A 173 20.14 -7.90 8.17
CA ASP A 173 20.54 -9.22 8.69
C ASP A 173 19.62 -9.69 9.82
N THR A 174 19.25 -8.76 10.71
CA THR A 174 18.33 -9.05 11.81
C THR A 174 16.93 -9.38 11.28
N LEU A 175 16.44 -8.62 10.29
CA LEU A 175 15.14 -8.87 9.66
C LEU A 175 15.12 -10.17 8.87
N ALA A 176 16.23 -10.57 8.24
CA ALA A 176 16.35 -11.86 7.58
C ALA A 176 16.09 -13.02 8.56
N GLY A 177 16.64 -12.93 9.79
CA GLY A 177 16.39 -13.90 10.85
C GLY A 177 14.92 -13.98 11.27
N GLU A 178 14.24 -12.83 11.39
CA GLU A 178 12.81 -12.79 11.71
C GLU A 178 11.93 -13.37 10.60
N PHE A 179 12.24 -13.05 9.34
CA PHE A 179 11.50 -13.58 8.19
C PHE A 179 11.80 -15.06 7.92
N ALA A 180 12.94 -15.60 8.38
CA ALA A 180 13.25 -17.02 8.27
C ALA A 180 12.30 -17.92 9.09
N ALA A 181 11.57 -17.35 10.07
CA ALA A 181 10.51 -18.07 10.78
C ALA A 181 9.29 -18.41 9.90
N LEU A 182 9.20 -17.83 8.69
CA LEU A 182 8.11 -18.08 7.74
C LEU A 182 8.34 -19.29 6.83
N GLY A 183 9.58 -19.79 6.78
CA GLY A 183 10.01 -20.84 5.86
C GLY A 183 11.46 -20.62 5.42
N THR A 184 11.86 -21.33 4.37
CA THR A 184 13.23 -21.19 3.84
C THR A 184 13.37 -19.89 3.06
N LEU A 185 14.33 -19.06 3.45
CA LEU A 185 14.73 -17.87 2.72
C LEU A 185 16.01 -18.13 1.93
N THR A 186 16.00 -17.77 0.65
CA THR A 186 17.19 -17.82 -0.20
C THR A 186 17.49 -16.41 -0.72
N PRO A 187 18.70 -15.86 -0.51
CA PRO A 187 19.09 -14.58 -1.09
C PRO A 187 18.86 -14.57 -2.60
N LEU A 188 18.26 -13.49 -3.09
CA LEU A 188 17.92 -13.33 -4.50
C LEU A 188 18.37 -11.95 -4.97
N THR A 189 19.08 -11.91 -6.10
CA THR A 189 19.31 -10.67 -6.85
C THR A 189 18.27 -10.61 -7.96
N PRO A 190 17.30 -9.69 -7.91
CA PRO A 190 16.29 -9.57 -8.95
C PRO A 190 16.93 -9.15 -10.28
N ASP A 191 16.45 -9.74 -11.38
CA ASP A 191 16.78 -9.28 -12.72
C ASP A 191 16.35 -7.81 -12.92
N PRO A 192 16.97 -7.07 -13.85
CA PRO A 192 16.54 -5.71 -14.18
C PRO A 192 15.04 -5.61 -14.47
N VAL A 193 14.43 -4.47 -14.13
CA VAL A 193 13.04 -4.21 -14.53
C VAL A 193 12.99 -4.12 -16.06
N PRO A 194 12.08 -4.86 -16.74
CA PRO A 194 11.91 -4.76 -18.19
C PRO A 194 11.58 -3.32 -18.63
N ASP A 195 12.22 -2.86 -19.70
CA ASP A 195 11.96 -1.54 -20.27
C ASP A 195 10.66 -1.54 -21.08
N VAL A 196 10.02 -0.37 -21.22
CA VAL A 196 8.81 -0.23 -22.03
C VAL A 196 9.15 0.01 -23.49
N THR A 197 8.66 -0.86 -24.35
CA THR A 197 8.81 -0.77 -25.81
C THR A 197 7.61 -0.10 -26.48
N GLU A 198 6.39 -0.34 -25.97
CA GLU A 198 5.15 0.18 -26.57
C GLU A 198 4.10 0.49 -25.50
N ARG A 199 3.09 1.30 -25.85
CA ARG A 199 1.98 1.66 -24.98
C ARG A 199 0.65 1.58 -25.71
N GLY A 200 -0.28 0.83 -25.15
CA GLY A 200 -1.65 0.78 -25.62
C GLY A 200 -2.67 1.37 -24.64
N PRO A 201 -3.97 1.25 -24.97
CA PRO A 201 -5.06 1.75 -24.16
C PRO A 201 -5.30 0.88 -22.92
N GLY A 202 -4.40 0.99 -21.93
CA GLY A 202 -4.52 0.27 -20.66
C GLY A 202 -3.44 -0.77 -20.39
N TRP A 203 -2.52 -0.99 -21.33
CA TRP A 203 -1.38 -1.91 -21.19
C TRP A 203 -0.07 -1.25 -21.65
N VAL A 204 1.07 -1.86 -21.30
CA VAL A 204 2.40 -1.53 -21.81
C VAL A 204 3.08 -2.79 -22.35
N ALA A 205 3.79 -2.69 -23.47
CA ALA A 205 4.68 -3.75 -23.93
C ALA A 205 6.05 -3.57 -23.27
N LEU A 206 6.65 -4.69 -22.89
CA LEU A 206 7.95 -4.78 -22.25
C LEU A 206 8.99 -5.32 -23.25
N ASP A 207 10.26 -5.03 -23.03
CA ASP A 207 11.39 -5.48 -23.86
C ASP A 207 11.66 -6.99 -23.79
N ASP A 208 11.08 -7.67 -22.80
CA ASP A 208 11.04 -9.12 -22.68
C ASP A 208 9.90 -9.78 -23.51
N GLY A 209 9.16 -9.00 -24.30
CA GLY A 209 8.09 -9.45 -25.18
C GLY A 209 6.71 -9.57 -24.52
N ARG A 210 6.59 -9.29 -23.21
CA ARG A 210 5.31 -9.36 -22.50
C ARG A 210 4.54 -8.05 -22.60
N TYR A 211 3.23 -8.17 -22.57
CA TYR A 211 2.27 -7.09 -22.43
C TYR A 211 1.71 -7.11 -21.02
N ALA A 212 1.78 -5.98 -20.31
CA ALA A 212 1.38 -5.89 -18.90
C ALA A 212 0.29 -4.84 -18.66
N ALA A 213 -0.72 -5.20 -17.87
CA ALA A 213 -1.70 -4.27 -17.32
C ALA A 213 -1.72 -4.38 -15.79
N THR A 214 -1.72 -3.24 -15.09
CA THR A 214 -1.64 -3.23 -13.62
C THR A 214 -2.77 -2.43 -12.98
N ALA A 215 -3.35 -3.00 -11.93
CA ALA A 215 -4.33 -2.37 -11.07
C ALA A 215 -3.80 -2.19 -9.65
N ARG A 216 -4.27 -1.13 -8.98
CA ARG A 216 -4.17 -0.99 -7.52
C ARG A 216 -5.38 -1.65 -6.87
N ILE A 217 -5.16 -2.39 -5.80
CA ILE A 217 -6.23 -2.93 -4.96
C ILE A 217 -6.62 -1.88 -3.94
N THR A 218 -7.79 -1.25 -4.14
CA THR A 218 -8.24 -0.09 -3.33
C THR A 218 -9.19 -0.49 -2.21
N ALA A 219 -9.98 -1.55 -2.40
CA ALA A 219 -10.80 -2.13 -1.36
C ALA A 219 -10.26 -3.48 -0.93
N TRP A 220 -10.09 -3.60 0.38
CA TRP A 220 -9.67 -4.80 1.06
C TRP A 220 -10.86 -5.29 1.87
N PRO A 221 -11.59 -6.32 1.43
CA PRO A 221 -12.83 -6.66 2.10
C PRO A 221 -12.52 -7.26 3.48
N GLU A 222 -13.09 -6.68 4.54
CA GLU A 222 -13.20 -7.36 5.84
C GLU A 222 -14.02 -8.65 5.69
N GLU A 223 -14.94 -8.69 4.73
CA GLU A 223 -15.90 -9.76 4.49
C GLU A 223 -15.35 -10.99 3.74
N THR A 224 -14.10 -10.98 3.27
CA THR A 224 -13.54 -12.08 2.46
C THR A 224 -12.62 -13.04 3.22
N GLY A 225 -12.49 -12.90 4.54
CA GLY A 225 -11.64 -13.79 5.34
C GLY A 225 -10.14 -13.61 5.10
N GLY A 226 -9.73 -12.52 4.44
CA GLY A 226 -8.31 -12.15 4.31
C GLY A 226 -7.49 -13.02 3.37
N ASP A 227 -8.12 -13.80 2.48
CA ASP A 227 -7.40 -14.73 1.62
C ASP A 227 -7.45 -14.30 0.14
N LEU A 228 -6.60 -13.33 -0.23
CA LEU A 228 -6.51 -12.85 -1.61
C LEU A 228 -5.82 -13.84 -2.55
N MET A 229 -4.96 -14.72 -2.04
CA MET A 229 -4.12 -15.60 -2.87
C MET A 229 -4.97 -16.60 -3.69
N PRO A 230 -5.85 -17.41 -3.10
CA PRO A 230 -6.69 -18.32 -3.86
C PRO A 230 -7.66 -17.62 -4.80
N ARG A 231 -8.05 -16.40 -4.45
CA ARG A 231 -9.12 -15.66 -5.12
C ARG A 231 -8.64 -14.88 -6.34
N LEU A 232 -7.38 -14.45 -6.36
CA LEU A 232 -6.82 -13.62 -7.44
C LEU A 232 -5.61 -14.25 -8.15
N LEU A 233 -4.94 -15.23 -7.53
CA LEU A 233 -3.70 -15.80 -8.05
C LEU A 233 -3.78 -17.29 -8.39
N LEU A 234 -4.78 -18.01 -7.88
CA LEU A 234 -4.95 -19.43 -8.19
C LEU A 234 -6.06 -19.60 -9.24
N GLY A 235 -5.90 -20.61 -10.11
CA GLY A 235 -6.89 -20.97 -11.13
C GLY A 235 -7.02 -19.95 -12.28
N GLN A 236 -5.97 -19.18 -12.55
CA GLN A 236 -5.95 -18.22 -13.65
C GLN A 236 -5.35 -18.85 -14.91
N GLU A 237 -5.82 -18.41 -16.09
CA GLU A 237 -5.36 -18.90 -17.40
C GLU A 237 -4.18 -18.07 -17.96
N ALA A 238 -3.79 -16.99 -17.28
CA ALA A 238 -2.72 -16.08 -17.69
C ALA A 238 -1.73 -15.83 -16.54
N ASP A 239 -0.58 -15.24 -16.86
CA ASP A 239 0.43 -14.87 -15.87
C ASP A 239 -0.05 -13.71 -14.98
N HIS A 240 0.12 -13.86 -13.66
CA HIS A 240 -0.31 -12.88 -12.68
C HIS A 240 0.80 -12.57 -11.68
N SER A 241 0.90 -11.30 -11.30
CA SER A 241 1.76 -10.84 -10.23
C SER A 241 0.95 -10.06 -9.21
N LEU A 242 0.94 -10.50 -7.96
CA LEU A 242 0.37 -9.74 -6.84
C LEU A 242 1.51 -9.27 -5.97
N ALA A 243 1.43 -8.03 -5.51
CA ALA A 243 2.36 -7.57 -4.50
C ALA A 243 1.71 -6.67 -3.47
N VAL A 244 2.27 -6.70 -2.26
CA VAL A 244 1.87 -5.83 -1.17
C VAL A 244 3.11 -5.18 -0.57
N LEU A 245 3.08 -3.86 -0.50
CA LEU A 245 4.10 -3.02 0.11
C LEU A 245 3.63 -2.59 1.49
N TYR A 246 4.28 -3.12 2.51
CA TYR A 246 4.06 -2.79 3.91
C TYR A 246 5.05 -1.73 4.36
N ARG A 247 4.57 -0.69 5.03
CA ARG A 247 5.40 0.33 5.68
C ARG A 247 5.01 0.39 7.17
N PRO A 248 5.61 -0.46 8.01
CA PRO A 248 5.35 -0.48 9.45
C PRO A 248 5.75 0.85 10.09
N LEU A 249 4.90 1.35 10.99
CA LEU A 249 5.15 2.59 11.73
C LEU A 249 5.82 2.28 13.07
N PRO A 250 6.82 3.05 13.53
CA PRO A 250 7.32 2.90 14.90
C PRO A 250 6.22 3.21 15.91
N ALA A 251 6.27 2.59 17.10
CA ALA A 251 5.22 2.67 18.12
C ALA A 251 4.71 4.10 18.40
N ALA A 252 5.61 5.08 18.53
CA ALA A 252 5.23 6.48 18.77
C ALA A 252 4.51 7.13 17.59
N GLN A 253 4.78 6.70 16.35
CA GLN A 253 4.05 7.13 15.17
C GLN A 253 2.72 6.39 15.05
N SER A 254 2.68 5.09 15.33
CA SER A 254 1.44 4.29 15.35
C SER A 254 0.40 4.86 16.32
N ARG A 255 0.81 5.18 17.56
CA ARG A 255 -0.06 5.84 18.56
C ARG A 255 -0.53 7.22 18.12
N ARG A 256 0.35 8.02 17.50
CA ARG A 256 -0.02 9.35 16.99
C ARG A 256 -1.00 9.24 15.82
N SER A 257 -0.78 8.32 14.88
CA SER A 257 -1.67 8.08 13.75
C SER A 257 -3.05 7.63 14.22
N ALA A 258 -3.13 6.71 15.19
CA ALA A 258 -4.40 6.29 15.81
C ALA A 258 -5.12 7.46 16.50
N LYS A 259 -4.41 8.29 17.28
CA LYS A 259 -5.01 9.48 17.91
C LYS A 259 -5.55 10.48 16.87
N TRP A 260 -4.78 10.74 15.81
CA TRP A 260 -5.22 11.60 14.72
C TRP A 260 -6.43 11.06 13.99
N GLN A 261 -6.49 9.75 13.79
CA GLN A 261 -7.63 9.08 13.17
C GLN A 261 -8.89 9.25 14.01
N ALA A 262 -8.83 8.96 15.32
CA ALA A 262 -9.96 9.13 16.22
C ALA A 262 -10.48 10.58 16.24
N ALA A 263 -9.57 11.55 16.18
CA ALA A 263 -9.93 12.96 16.09
C ALA A 263 -10.58 13.32 14.73
N ALA A 264 -10.03 12.82 13.62
CA ALA A 264 -10.56 13.08 12.29
C ALA A 264 -11.93 12.42 12.05
N SER A 265 -12.15 11.20 12.56
CA SER A 265 -13.45 10.52 12.44
C SER A 265 -14.55 11.28 13.17
N GLY A 266 -14.26 11.89 14.33
CA GLY A 266 -15.22 12.69 15.07
C GLY A 266 -15.50 14.06 14.44
N ALA A 267 -14.54 14.65 13.73
CA ALA A 267 -14.66 15.99 13.16
C ALA A 267 -15.27 16.03 11.74
N PHE A 268 -15.10 14.98 10.93
CA PHE A 268 -15.41 15.02 9.49
C PHE A 268 -16.56 14.11 9.05
N THR A 269 -17.26 13.46 9.98
CA THR A 269 -18.33 12.49 9.65
C THR A 269 -19.66 12.92 10.25
N THR A 270 -20.57 13.47 9.43
CA THR A 270 -21.95 13.78 9.83
C THR A 270 -22.91 12.59 9.67
N ASP A 271 -22.47 11.56 8.94
CA ASP A 271 -23.20 10.32 8.69
C ASP A 271 -22.98 9.33 9.86
N LYS A 272 -24.08 8.93 10.52
CA LYS A 272 -24.05 8.04 11.68
C LYS A 272 -23.52 6.64 11.36
N VAL A 273 -23.75 6.13 10.15
CA VAL A 273 -23.27 4.80 9.74
C VAL A 273 -21.77 4.85 9.54
N LYS A 274 -21.26 5.88 8.85
CA LYS A 274 -19.81 6.07 8.69
C LYS A 274 -19.11 6.34 10.02
N ALA A 275 -19.76 7.08 10.93
CA ALA A 275 -19.24 7.32 12.27
C ALA A 275 -19.10 5.99 13.05
N ALA A 276 -20.10 5.12 13.02
CA ALA A 276 -20.06 3.81 13.66
C ALA A 276 -18.97 2.89 13.04
N THR A 277 -18.83 2.87 11.71
CA THR A 277 -17.74 2.14 11.05
C THR A 277 -16.37 2.66 11.46
N HIS A 278 -16.21 3.98 11.58
CA HIS A 278 -14.96 4.59 12.05
C HIS A 278 -14.66 4.26 13.52
N GLU A 279 -15.67 4.19 14.37
CA GLU A 279 -15.54 3.82 15.77
C GLU A 279 -15.05 2.37 15.92
N ILE A 280 -15.64 1.42 15.18
CA ILE A 280 -15.20 0.02 15.15
C ILE A 280 -13.72 -0.09 14.71
N ALA A 281 -13.36 0.61 13.63
CA ALA A 281 -11.98 0.62 13.14
C ALA A 281 -11.01 1.24 14.16
N SER A 282 -11.42 2.32 14.84
CA SER A 282 -10.63 2.99 15.88
C SER A 282 -10.43 2.09 17.10
N ASN A 283 -11.47 1.38 17.55
CA ASN A 283 -11.39 0.45 18.68
C ASN A 283 -10.50 -0.75 18.37
N THR A 284 -10.57 -1.28 17.15
CA THR A 284 -9.71 -2.38 16.70
C THR A 284 -8.23 -1.96 16.65
N ALA A 285 -7.95 -0.78 16.10
CA ALA A 285 -6.59 -0.22 16.10
C ALA A 285 -6.08 0.08 17.52
N HIS A 286 -6.95 0.56 18.41
CA HIS A 286 -6.60 0.78 19.81
C HIS A 286 -6.26 -0.53 20.52
N GLY A 287 -7.07 -1.59 20.34
CA GLY A 287 -6.81 -2.91 20.90
C GLY A 287 -5.47 -3.50 20.45
N ALA A 288 -5.16 -3.43 19.14
CA ALA A 288 -3.89 -3.86 18.59
C ALA A 288 -2.71 -3.09 19.24
N LEU A 289 -2.82 -1.77 19.34
CA LEU A 289 -1.77 -0.94 19.96
C LEU A 289 -1.58 -1.23 21.45
N VAL A 290 -2.63 -1.60 22.18
CA VAL A 290 -2.55 -2.03 23.58
C VAL A 290 -1.83 -3.37 23.70
N GLN A 291 -2.03 -4.27 22.74
CA GLN A 291 -1.34 -5.57 22.66
C GLN A 291 0.12 -5.46 22.20
N GLY A 292 0.60 -4.26 21.91
CA GLY A 292 1.99 -4.00 21.49
C GLY A 292 2.21 -4.09 19.98
N ASP A 293 1.14 -4.20 19.19
CA ASP A 293 1.23 -4.27 17.74
C ASP A 293 1.60 -2.93 17.10
N THR A 294 1.97 -3.01 15.81
CA THR A 294 2.24 -1.84 14.99
C THR A 294 1.13 -1.56 13.96
N LEU A 295 0.92 -0.28 13.64
CA LEU A 295 0.17 0.11 12.46
C LEU A 295 1.08 0.08 11.23
N VAL A 296 0.50 -0.32 10.11
CA VAL A 296 1.16 -0.56 8.83
C VAL A 296 0.39 0.20 7.74
N ASP A 297 1.11 1.05 7.04
CA ASP A 297 0.62 1.60 5.77
C ASP A 297 0.80 0.54 4.70
N LEU A 298 -0.25 0.24 3.93
CA LEU A 298 -0.19 -0.79 2.89
C LEU A 298 -0.63 -0.26 1.53
N ASP A 299 0.10 -0.66 0.49
CA ASP A 299 -0.32 -0.58 -0.90
C ASP A 299 -0.28 -1.96 -1.52
N ALA A 300 -1.23 -2.27 -2.39
CA ALA A 300 -1.35 -3.58 -3.01
C ALA A 300 -1.66 -3.42 -4.49
N TYR A 301 -1.03 -4.25 -5.32
CA TYR A 301 -1.09 -4.17 -6.77
C TYR A 301 -1.22 -5.54 -7.39
N LEU A 302 -1.97 -5.62 -8.48
CA LEU A 302 -2.15 -6.80 -9.31
C LEU A 302 -1.73 -6.45 -10.74
N THR A 303 -0.77 -7.19 -11.30
CA THR A 303 -0.40 -7.12 -12.72
C THR A 303 -0.84 -8.40 -13.40
N VAL A 304 -1.49 -8.26 -14.55
CA VAL A 304 -1.71 -9.35 -15.51
C VAL A 304 -0.73 -9.19 -16.66
N CYS A 305 -0.12 -10.29 -17.10
CA CYS A 305 0.80 -10.32 -18.21
C CYS A 305 0.32 -11.31 -19.29
N SER A 306 0.55 -10.98 -20.56
CA SER A 306 0.35 -11.88 -21.70
C SER A 306 1.38 -11.64 -22.79
N ASP A 307 1.35 -12.45 -23.84
CA ASP A 307 2.18 -12.37 -25.04
C ASP A 307 1.64 -11.44 -26.15
N SER A 308 0.42 -10.93 -26.02
CA SER A 308 -0.20 -10.04 -27.03
C SER A 308 -1.08 -8.94 -26.42
N PRO A 309 -1.31 -7.82 -27.15
CA PRO A 309 -2.23 -6.74 -26.76
C PRO A 309 -3.66 -7.21 -26.48
N GLU A 310 -4.17 -8.10 -27.31
CA GLU A 310 -5.53 -8.64 -27.20
C GLU A 310 -5.64 -9.50 -25.94
N ALA A 311 -4.71 -10.44 -25.76
CA ALA A 311 -4.73 -11.36 -24.63
C ALA A 311 -4.53 -10.66 -23.28
N VAL A 312 -3.68 -9.62 -23.19
CA VAL A 312 -3.56 -8.84 -21.94
C VAL A 312 -4.84 -8.06 -21.63
N THR A 313 -5.55 -7.60 -22.67
CA THR A 313 -6.81 -6.88 -22.51
C THR A 313 -7.91 -7.81 -22.00
N ASP A 314 -7.96 -9.03 -22.53
CA ASP A 314 -8.86 -10.08 -22.06
C ASP A 314 -8.52 -10.54 -20.63
N ALA A 315 -7.24 -10.78 -20.33
CA ALA A 315 -6.78 -11.13 -18.98
C ALA A 315 -7.14 -10.04 -17.96
N ARG A 316 -7.00 -8.77 -18.34
CA ARG A 316 -7.43 -7.62 -17.54
C ARG A 316 -8.94 -7.68 -17.23
N TRP A 317 -9.76 -8.00 -18.23
CA TRP A 317 -11.21 -8.13 -18.05
C TRP A 317 -11.56 -9.30 -17.13
N GLN A 318 -10.93 -10.46 -17.31
CA GLN A 318 -11.14 -11.64 -16.45
C GLN A 318 -10.71 -11.38 -15.00
N ALA A 319 -9.60 -10.67 -14.79
CA ALA A 319 -9.15 -10.26 -13.47
C ALA A 319 -10.16 -9.34 -12.78
N SER A 320 -10.76 -8.39 -13.54
CA SER A 320 -11.85 -7.54 -13.04
C SER A 320 -13.08 -8.35 -12.63
N LEU A 321 -13.56 -9.27 -13.49
CA LEU A 321 -14.70 -10.12 -13.18
C LEU A 321 -14.46 -10.99 -11.93
N THR A 322 -13.26 -11.55 -11.82
CA THR A 322 -12.86 -12.37 -10.66
C THR A 322 -12.81 -11.53 -9.39
N ALA A 323 -12.22 -10.34 -9.45
CA ALA A 323 -12.19 -9.42 -8.32
C ALA A 323 -13.61 -9.00 -7.89
N ASP A 324 -14.50 -8.69 -8.83
CA ASP A 324 -15.88 -8.30 -8.56
C ASP A 324 -16.67 -9.42 -7.88
N ARG A 325 -16.52 -10.68 -8.32
CA ARG A 325 -17.10 -11.86 -7.64
C ARG A 325 -16.66 -11.97 -6.18
N HIS A 326 -15.47 -11.49 -5.88
CA HIS A 326 -14.90 -11.48 -4.53
C HIS A 326 -15.03 -10.13 -3.82
N ARG A 327 -15.79 -9.16 -4.37
CA ARG A 327 -15.97 -7.81 -3.82
C ARG A 327 -14.64 -7.05 -3.62
N ILE A 328 -13.63 -7.37 -4.40
CA ILE A 328 -12.34 -6.70 -4.41
C ILE A 328 -12.39 -5.59 -5.45
N HIS A 329 -12.01 -4.37 -5.10
CA HIS A 329 -11.97 -3.27 -6.05
C HIS A 329 -10.58 -3.13 -6.66
N LEU A 330 -10.53 -3.31 -7.98
CA LEU A 330 -9.36 -3.06 -8.81
C LEU A 330 -9.50 -1.71 -9.48
N ASP A 331 -8.55 -0.82 -9.20
CA ASP A 331 -8.40 0.46 -9.87
C ASP A 331 -7.28 0.33 -10.90
N TRP A 332 -7.65 0.10 -12.16
CA TRP A 332 -6.69 0.01 -13.27
C TRP A 332 -6.01 1.35 -13.49
N LEU A 333 -4.70 1.34 -13.76
CA LEU A 333 -3.88 2.56 -13.77
C LEU A 333 -3.42 2.96 -15.18
N PRO A 334 -4.33 3.38 -16.08
CA PRO A 334 -3.95 3.78 -17.43
C PRO A 334 -3.00 4.99 -17.39
N GLY A 335 -1.93 4.93 -18.17
CA GLY A 335 -0.87 5.94 -18.21
C GLY A 335 0.21 5.81 -17.12
N GLN A 336 0.02 4.94 -16.11
CA GLN A 336 1.01 4.66 -15.05
C GLN A 336 1.45 3.19 -15.01
N GLN A 337 1.09 2.38 -16.02
CA GLN A 337 1.22 0.93 -15.97
C GLN A 337 2.65 0.46 -15.79
N HIS A 338 3.64 1.12 -16.39
CA HIS A 338 5.05 0.73 -16.18
C HIS A 338 5.49 0.93 -14.73
N ARG A 339 5.14 2.07 -14.13
CA ARG A 339 5.47 2.32 -12.72
C ARG A 339 4.71 1.36 -11.81
N ALA A 340 3.45 1.10 -12.14
CA ALA A 340 2.63 0.16 -11.41
C ALA A 340 3.15 -1.28 -11.54
N HIS A 341 3.67 -1.67 -12.71
CA HIS A 341 4.32 -2.95 -12.93
C HIS A 341 5.56 -3.09 -12.04
N VAL A 342 6.37 -2.04 -11.87
CA VAL A 342 7.48 -2.06 -10.89
C VAL A 342 6.96 -2.36 -9.49
N MET A 343 5.75 -1.91 -9.13
CA MET A 343 5.16 -2.20 -7.82
C MET A 343 4.81 -3.69 -7.60
N THR A 344 4.76 -4.50 -8.65
CA THR A 344 4.57 -5.96 -8.57
C THR A 344 5.86 -6.76 -8.71
N THR A 345 7.00 -6.09 -8.89
CA THR A 345 8.35 -6.72 -8.91
C THR A 345 9.12 -6.42 -7.61
N PRO A 346 10.15 -7.21 -7.25
CA PRO A 346 10.93 -7.02 -6.02
C PRO A 346 11.56 -5.62 -5.87
N HIS A 347 11.71 -4.90 -6.98
CA HIS A 347 12.24 -3.54 -7.03
C HIS A 347 11.37 -2.50 -6.33
N ALA A 348 10.10 -2.81 -6.04
CA ALA A 348 9.19 -1.85 -5.43
C ALA A 348 9.60 -1.45 -4.00
N ALA A 349 10.40 -2.26 -3.29
CA ALA A 349 10.77 -1.99 -1.90
C ALA A 349 11.47 -0.63 -1.72
N SER A 350 12.29 -0.20 -2.69
CA SER A 350 12.98 1.09 -2.65
C SER A 350 12.12 2.27 -3.09
N THR A 351 10.91 2.03 -3.62
CA THR A 351 10.05 3.08 -4.16
C THR A 351 9.54 4.01 -3.05
N GLN A 352 9.31 5.28 -3.39
CA GLN A 352 8.74 6.22 -2.42
C GLN A 352 7.23 6.03 -2.27
N LYS A 353 6.69 6.25 -1.07
CA LYS A 353 5.23 6.41 -0.91
C LYS A 353 4.72 7.50 -1.86
N GLY A 354 3.68 7.19 -2.63
CA GLY A 354 3.15 8.07 -3.68
C GLY A 354 3.92 8.02 -5.00
N ALA A 355 4.73 6.97 -5.22
CA ALA A 355 5.32 6.66 -6.52
C ALA A 355 4.28 6.28 -7.57
N ILE A 356 3.08 5.89 -7.16
CA ILE A 356 1.89 5.75 -8.01
C ILE A 356 0.87 6.80 -7.53
N LEU A 357 0.30 7.56 -8.47
CA LEU A 357 -0.62 8.69 -8.21
C LEU A 357 -2.04 8.23 -7.86
#